data_AF-A0A182ESK0-F1
#
_entry.id   AF-A0A182ESK0-F1
#
_cell.length_a   1.000
_cell.length_b   1.000
_cell.length_c   1.000
_cell.angle_alpha   90.00
_cell.angle_beta   90.00
_cell.angle_gamma   90.00
#
_symmetry.space_group_name_H-M   'P 1'
#
loop_
_entity.id
_entity.type
_entity.pdbx_description
1 polymer ?
#
loop_
_entity_poly.entity_id
_entity_poly.type
_entity_poly.pdbx_seq_one_letter_code
_entity_poly.pdbx_strand_id
1 'polypeptide(L)'
;MHIMRRLCAIDSIIDSEISLNSLNGTKIKRLPFSFNLPYYTMCLNMDISSNMDSCSSLNSDYIDMFKSLILSCQSDDSPIQCQLPIAKQLSNIIFQKNDGPIDVNQPFYFSVVLPISQSDDGKSNLQFYSNLLRKLQEDYKGDELELMGATFGVKEGLFVYELRGDVQLGVFAVVLVA
;
A
#
# COMPACT_ATOMS: atom_id res chain seq x y z
N MET A 1 -14.92 -3.81 -9.91
CA MET A 1 -14.43 -2.51 -10.44
C MET A 1 -14.29 -1.43 -9.36
N HIS A 2 -15.22 -1.30 -8.40
CA HIS A 2 -15.15 -0.31 -7.31
C HIS A 2 -13.86 -0.37 -6.48
N ILE A 3 -13.46 -1.57 -6.03
CA ILE A 3 -12.22 -1.80 -5.25
C ILE A 3 -10.97 -1.32 -6.00
N MET A 4 -10.83 -1.68 -7.28
CA MET A 4 -9.68 -1.24 -8.11
C MET A 4 -9.61 0.29 -8.20
N ARG A 5 -10.75 0.98 -8.36
CA ARG A 5 -10.78 2.45 -8.36
C ARG A 5 -10.41 3.05 -7.01
N ARG A 6 -10.80 2.43 -5.90
CA ARG A 6 -10.38 2.87 -4.55
C ARG A 6 -8.88 2.69 -4.33
N LEU A 7 -8.29 1.60 -4.83
CA LEU A 7 -6.84 1.38 -4.76
C LEU A 7 -6.03 2.38 -5.58
N CYS A 8 -6.61 2.90 -6.67
CA CYS A 8 -6.00 3.97 -7.44
C CYS A 8 -5.91 5.30 -6.71
N ALA A 9 -6.75 5.55 -5.71
CA ALA A 9 -6.73 6.79 -4.95
C ALA A 9 -5.54 6.90 -3.99
N ILE A 10 -4.75 5.82 -3.80
CA ILE A 10 -3.58 5.82 -2.90
C ILE A 10 -2.61 6.96 -3.25
N ASP A 11 -2.32 7.16 -4.54
CA ASP A 11 -1.33 8.15 -4.95
C ASP A 11 -1.83 9.58 -4.67
N SER A 12 -3.13 9.85 -4.87
CA SER A 12 -3.72 11.16 -4.57
C SER A 12 -3.80 11.43 -3.06
N ILE A 13 -4.01 10.40 -2.23
CA ILE A 13 -3.94 10.51 -0.76
C ILE A 13 -2.52 10.93 -0.36
N ILE A 14 -1.50 10.28 -0.93
CA ILE A 14 -0.10 10.55 -0.62
C ILE A 14 0.29 11.96 -1.06
N ASP A 15 -0.03 12.35 -2.30
CA ASP A 15 0.27 13.70 -2.80
C ASP A 15 -0.42 14.79 -1.98
N SER A 16 -1.65 14.54 -1.54
CA SER A 16 -2.38 15.43 -0.63
C SER A 16 -1.61 15.60 0.70
N GLU A 17 -1.20 14.51 1.33
CA GLU A 17 -0.49 14.58 2.62
C GLU A 17 0.88 15.23 2.50
N ILE A 18 1.62 14.93 1.44
CA ILE A 18 2.90 15.57 1.18
C ILE A 18 2.71 17.08 1.03
N SER A 19 1.69 17.51 0.28
CA SER A 19 1.42 18.93 0.05
C SER A 19 1.03 19.64 1.34
N LEU A 20 0.19 19.02 2.17
CA LEU A 20 -0.22 19.54 3.48
C LEU A 20 0.96 19.67 4.45
N ASN A 21 1.92 18.74 4.41
CA ASN A 21 3.10 18.76 5.28
C ASN A 21 4.27 19.57 4.69
N SER A 22 4.06 20.30 3.57
CA SER A 22 5.09 21.09 2.88
C SER A 22 6.34 20.28 2.49
N LEU A 23 6.16 18.99 2.21
CA LEU A 23 7.25 18.06 1.88
C LEU A 23 7.62 18.09 0.39
N ASN A 24 6.96 18.92 -0.42
CA ASN A 24 7.22 19.05 -1.86
C ASN A 24 8.66 19.46 -2.21
N GLY A 25 9.36 20.17 -1.32
CA GLY A 25 10.78 20.52 -1.47
C GLY A 25 11.75 19.64 -0.67
N THR A 26 11.25 18.65 0.07
CA THR A 26 12.09 17.80 0.93
C THR A 26 12.66 16.60 0.17
N LYS A 27 13.77 16.05 0.69
CA LYS A 27 14.51 14.90 0.11
C LYS A 27 13.78 13.56 0.23
N ILE A 28 12.45 13.52 0.35
CA ILE A 28 11.72 12.25 0.25
C ILE A 28 11.83 11.80 -1.20
N LYS A 29 12.60 10.73 -1.43
CA LYS A 29 12.75 10.16 -2.77
C LYS A 29 11.40 9.60 -3.18
N ARG A 30 10.95 9.98 -4.38
CA ARG A 30 9.68 9.50 -4.93
C ARG A 30 9.89 8.62 -6.14
N LEU A 31 9.01 7.64 -6.24
CA LEU A 31 8.76 6.93 -7.48
C LEU A 31 7.62 7.64 -8.23
N PRO A 32 7.50 7.46 -9.55
CA PRO A 32 6.45 8.11 -10.32
C PRO A 32 5.03 7.66 -9.96
N PHE A 33 4.84 6.44 -9.47
CA PHE A 33 3.54 5.86 -9.12
C PHE A 33 3.67 4.76 -8.06
N SER A 34 2.59 4.45 -7.33
CA SER A 34 2.57 3.28 -6.44
C SER A 34 2.58 1.98 -7.24
N PHE A 35 3.23 0.95 -6.69
CA PHE A 35 3.03 -0.40 -7.19
C PHE A 35 1.84 -1.03 -6.46
N ASN A 36 0.72 -1.07 -7.16
CA ASN A 36 -0.56 -1.59 -6.67
C ASN A 36 -1.27 -2.42 -7.76
N LEU A 37 -2.33 -3.15 -7.40
CA LEU A 37 -3.05 -4.03 -8.32
C LEU A 37 -3.58 -3.30 -9.58
N PRO A 38 -4.22 -2.12 -9.48
CA PRO A 38 -4.60 -1.35 -10.66
C PRO A 38 -3.47 -1.02 -11.63
N TYR A 39 -2.33 -0.53 -11.14
CA TYR A 39 -1.19 -0.21 -12.01
C TYR A 39 -0.62 -1.46 -12.68
N TYR A 40 -0.49 -2.57 -11.95
CA TYR A 40 -0.08 -3.84 -12.55
C TYR A 40 -1.06 -4.36 -13.60
N THR A 41 -2.37 -4.18 -13.37
CA THR A 41 -3.42 -4.54 -14.34
C THR A 41 -3.24 -3.75 -15.64
N MET A 42 -2.94 -2.45 -15.54
CA MET A 42 -2.70 -1.59 -16.70
C MET A 42 -1.36 -1.87 -17.39
N CYS A 43 -0.31 -2.23 -16.65
CA CYS A 43 1.02 -2.54 -17.21
C CYS A 43 1.03 -3.77 -18.12
N LEU A 44 0.15 -4.74 -17.89
CA LEU A 44 0.04 -5.91 -18.78
C LEU A 44 -0.49 -5.55 -20.17
N ASN A 45 -1.07 -4.36 -20.33
CA ASN A 45 -1.60 -3.91 -21.60
C ASN A 45 -0.81 -2.69 -22.13
N MET A 46 0.14 -2.98 -23.02
CA MET A 46 1.07 -1.98 -23.59
C MET A 46 0.39 -0.95 -24.51
N ASP A 47 -0.86 -1.18 -24.93
CA ASP A 47 -1.59 -0.26 -25.80
C ASP A 47 -2.08 1.01 -25.09
N ILE A 48 -1.98 1.08 -23.75
CA ILE A 48 -2.49 2.18 -22.89
C ILE A 48 -1.39 3.26 -22.63
N SER A 49 -0.33 3.28 -23.43
CA SER A 49 0.88 4.08 -23.17
C SER A 49 0.68 5.60 -22.98
N SER A 50 -0.47 6.17 -23.35
CA SER A 50 -0.72 7.61 -23.26
C SER A 50 -1.40 8.09 -21.97
N ASN A 51 -1.99 7.21 -21.15
CA ASN A 51 -2.72 7.58 -19.92
C ASN A 51 -2.51 6.57 -18.78
N MET A 52 -1.26 6.17 -18.54
CA MET A 52 -0.93 5.27 -17.42
C MET A 52 -1.10 5.94 -16.05
N ASP A 53 -1.07 7.28 -16.00
CA ASP A 53 -1.20 8.03 -14.75
C ASP A 53 -2.64 8.12 -14.24
N SER A 54 -3.63 7.77 -15.08
CA SER A 54 -5.04 7.83 -14.71
C SER A 54 -5.68 6.45 -14.75
N CYS A 55 -6.20 6.02 -13.59
CA CYS A 55 -7.05 4.85 -13.46
C CYS A 55 -8.39 4.91 -14.21
N SER A 56 -8.58 5.92 -15.05
CA SER A 56 -9.65 6.01 -16.04
C SER A 56 -9.61 4.89 -17.07
N SER A 57 -8.43 4.33 -17.32
CA SER A 57 -8.21 3.30 -18.35
C SER A 57 -8.52 1.88 -17.84
N LEU A 58 -8.86 1.71 -16.56
CA LEU A 58 -9.30 0.43 -16.00
C LEU A 58 -10.68 0.05 -16.53
N ASN A 59 -10.76 -1.09 -17.20
CA ASN A 59 -12.00 -1.71 -17.65
C ASN A 59 -12.13 -3.14 -17.07
N SER A 60 -13.28 -3.77 -17.25
CA SER A 60 -13.54 -5.15 -16.81
C SER A 60 -12.58 -6.14 -17.46
N ASP A 61 -12.36 -6.01 -18.77
CA ASP A 61 -11.66 -7.01 -19.57
C ASP A 61 -10.20 -7.13 -19.14
N TYR A 62 -9.56 -6.01 -18.79
CA TYR A 62 -8.19 -6.00 -18.28
C TYR A 62 -8.11 -6.59 -16.87
N ILE A 63 -9.11 -6.31 -16.03
CA ILE A 63 -9.20 -6.89 -14.69
C ILE A 63 -9.37 -8.41 -14.78
N ASP A 64 -10.22 -8.89 -15.69
CA ASP A 64 -10.46 -10.33 -15.88
C ASP A 64 -9.23 -11.03 -16.44
N MET A 65 -8.56 -10.43 -17.43
CA MET A 65 -7.29 -10.93 -17.96
C MET A 65 -6.20 -10.97 -16.88
N PHE A 66 -6.07 -9.91 -16.07
CA PHE A 66 -5.13 -9.86 -14.95
C PHE A 66 -5.45 -10.95 -13.92
N LYS A 67 -6.73 -11.11 -13.56
CA LYS A 67 -7.18 -12.18 -12.65
C LYS A 67 -6.80 -13.56 -13.17
N SER A 68 -7.07 -13.85 -14.44
CA SER A 68 -6.70 -15.12 -15.07
C SER A 68 -5.20 -15.39 -15.06
N LEU A 69 -4.38 -14.36 -15.30
CA LEU A 69 -2.93 -14.48 -15.21
C LEU A 69 -2.49 -14.82 -13.78
N ILE A 70 -2.98 -14.08 -12.77
CA ILE A 70 -2.60 -14.31 -11.36
C ILE A 70 -2.95 -15.72 -10.91
N LEU A 71 -4.19 -16.17 -11.19
CA LEU A 71 -4.64 -17.51 -10.82
C LEU A 71 -3.83 -18.60 -11.53
N SER A 72 -3.48 -18.41 -12.80
CA SER A 72 -2.63 -19.36 -13.54
C SER A 72 -1.18 -19.39 -13.04
N CYS A 73 -0.68 -18.27 -12.53
CA CYS A 73 0.70 -18.20 -12.01
C CYS A 73 0.87 -18.73 -10.60
N GLN A 74 -0.23 -19.10 -9.94
CA GLN A 74 -0.24 -19.70 -8.61
C GLN A 74 -0.60 -21.19 -8.64
N SER A 75 -0.87 -21.77 -9.82
CA SER A 75 -1.04 -23.22 -9.96
C SER A 75 0.31 -23.93 -10.00
N ASP A 76 0.34 -25.19 -9.54
CA ASP A 76 1.55 -26.03 -9.55
C ASP A 76 2.19 -26.15 -10.93
N ASP A 77 1.37 -26.20 -12.00
CA ASP A 77 1.81 -26.18 -13.40
C ASP A 77 1.82 -24.77 -13.98
N SER A 78 2.59 -23.86 -13.38
CA SER A 78 2.62 -22.45 -13.80
C SER A 78 3.11 -22.29 -15.26
N PRO A 79 2.36 -21.56 -16.12
CA PRO A 79 2.78 -21.30 -17.50
C PRO A 79 4.08 -20.50 -17.62
N ILE A 80 4.74 -20.56 -18.78
CA ILE A 80 6.00 -19.82 -19.06
C ILE A 80 5.82 -18.29 -18.85
N GLN A 81 4.63 -17.76 -19.09
CA GLN A 81 4.29 -16.35 -18.87
C GLN A 81 4.49 -15.91 -17.42
N CYS A 82 4.45 -16.83 -16.46
CA CYS A 82 4.71 -16.57 -15.05
C CYS A 82 6.19 -16.37 -14.73
N GLN A 83 7.07 -16.69 -15.69
CA GLN A 83 8.50 -16.38 -15.60
C GLN A 83 8.80 -14.91 -15.92
N LEU A 84 7.84 -14.15 -16.47
CA LEU A 84 8.01 -12.74 -16.79
C LEU A 84 8.32 -11.91 -15.52
N PRO A 85 9.18 -10.87 -15.61
CA PRO A 85 9.55 -10.05 -14.46
C PRO A 85 8.35 -9.49 -13.68
N ILE A 86 7.30 -9.07 -14.39
CA ILE A 86 6.08 -8.51 -13.79
C ILE A 86 5.31 -9.55 -12.97
N ALA A 87 5.17 -10.77 -13.50
CA ALA A 87 4.53 -11.88 -12.79
C ALA A 87 5.34 -12.30 -11.56
N LYS A 88 6.67 -12.34 -11.67
CA LYS A 88 7.56 -12.60 -10.53
C LYS A 88 7.48 -11.53 -9.45
N GLN A 89 7.35 -10.25 -9.80
CA GLN A 89 7.16 -9.20 -8.80
C GLN A 89 5.81 -9.35 -8.10
N LEU A 90 4.74 -9.58 -8.86
CA LEU A 90 3.40 -9.80 -8.32
C LEU A 90 3.39 -10.96 -7.32
N SER A 91 3.99 -12.10 -7.66
CA SER A 91 4.00 -13.28 -6.78
C SER A 91 4.90 -13.14 -5.55
N ASN A 92 5.98 -12.34 -5.61
CA ASN A 92 6.96 -12.26 -4.53
C ASN A 92 6.84 -11.02 -3.64
N ILE A 93 6.23 -9.95 -4.14
CA ILE A 93 6.18 -8.63 -3.46
C ILE A 93 4.74 -8.26 -3.13
N ILE A 94 3.81 -8.44 -4.07
CA ILE A 94 2.43 -7.97 -3.92
C ILE A 94 1.57 -9.03 -3.25
N PHE A 95 1.55 -10.24 -3.77
CA PHE A 95 0.77 -11.32 -3.17
C PHE A 95 1.57 -12.03 -2.09
N GLN A 96 0.85 -12.52 -1.08
CA GLN A 96 1.42 -13.41 -0.08
C GLN A 96 1.97 -14.67 -0.78
N LYS A 97 3.16 -15.12 -0.36
CA LYS A 97 3.63 -16.47 -0.69
C LYS A 97 2.71 -17.46 0.02
N ASN A 98 1.67 -17.89 -0.68
CA ASN A 98 0.80 -18.96 -0.20
C ASN A 98 1.40 -20.31 -0.56
N ASP A 99 1.22 -21.28 0.34
CA ASP A 99 1.50 -22.70 0.09
C ASP A 99 0.41 -23.37 -0.76
N GLY A 100 -0.42 -22.59 -1.47
CA GLY A 100 -1.54 -23.07 -2.27
C GLY A 100 -2.27 -21.97 -3.07
N PRO A 101 -3.22 -22.33 -3.94
CA PRO A 101 -3.94 -21.39 -4.80
C PRO A 101 -4.82 -20.42 -4.00
N ILE A 102 -5.06 -19.21 -4.51
CA ILE A 102 -6.04 -18.26 -3.93
C ILE A 102 -7.44 -18.90 -3.89
N ASP A 103 -7.97 -19.08 -2.68
CA ASP A 103 -9.38 -19.39 -2.47
C ASP A 103 -10.20 -18.11 -2.58
N VAL A 104 -11.05 -18.03 -3.61
CA VAL A 104 -11.93 -16.88 -3.87
C VAL A 104 -12.99 -16.68 -2.79
N ASN A 105 -13.19 -17.65 -1.90
CA ASN A 105 -14.14 -17.56 -0.78
C ASN A 105 -13.50 -17.07 0.52
N GLN A 106 -12.17 -16.88 0.54
CA GLN A 106 -11.45 -16.37 1.70
C GLN A 106 -10.90 -14.97 1.44
N PRO A 107 -10.73 -14.14 2.49
CA PRO A 107 -10.01 -12.90 2.37
C PRO A 107 -8.60 -13.16 1.82
N PHE A 108 -8.24 -12.48 0.74
CA PHE A 108 -6.88 -12.52 0.20
C PHE A 108 -6.11 -11.28 0.63
N TYR A 109 -4.86 -11.46 1.04
CA TYR A 109 -3.98 -10.38 1.46
C TYR A 109 -3.02 -10.00 0.34
N PHE A 110 -2.81 -8.70 0.17
CA PHE A 110 -1.84 -8.18 -0.77
C PHE A 110 -1.18 -6.92 -0.21
N SER A 111 0.02 -6.63 -0.71
CA SER A 111 0.82 -5.47 -0.35
C SER A 111 0.67 -4.39 -1.42
N VAL A 112 0.75 -3.13 -0.99
CA VAL A 112 0.88 -1.96 -1.87
C VAL A 112 2.21 -1.30 -1.54
N VAL A 113 3.05 -1.08 -2.56
CA VAL A 113 4.31 -0.34 -2.39
C VAL A 113 4.06 1.12 -2.73
N LEU A 114 4.21 2.00 -1.75
CA LEU A 114 3.96 3.42 -1.90
C LEU A 114 5.10 4.11 -2.68
N PRO A 115 4.83 5.21 -3.41
CA PRO A 115 5.83 5.93 -4.20
C PRO A 115 6.69 6.87 -3.36
N ILE A 116 6.92 6.55 -2.09
CA ILE A 116 7.67 7.38 -1.14
C ILE A 116 8.70 6.51 -0.41
N SER A 117 9.91 7.04 -0.23
CA SER A 117 10.93 6.41 0.62
C SER A 117 10.45 6.38 2.06
N GLN A 118 10.70 5.28 2.78
CA GLN A 118 10.53 5.20 4.23
C GLN A 118 11.52 6.10 5.00
N SER A 119 11.32 6.26 6.31
CA SER A 119 12.31 6.94 7.15
C SER A 119 13.56 6.09 7.36
N ASP A 120 14.73 6.66 7.11
CA ASP A 120 16.02 5.95 7.24
C ASP A 120 16.59 5.97 8.67
N ASP A 121 16.20 6.96 9.49
CA ASP A 121 16.71 7.21 10.84
C ASP A 121 15.73 6.84 11.96
N GLY A 122 14.61 6.20 11.61
CA GLY A 122 13.57 5.82 12.57
C GLY A 122 12.65 6.96 13.04
N LYS A 123 12.91 8.23 12.69
CA LYS A 123 12.28 9.40 13.36
C LYS A 123 11.88 10.54 12.42
N SER A 124 12.56 10.69 11.29
CA SER A 124 12.31 11.75 10.34
C SER A 124 10.89 11.67 9.79
N ASN A 125 10.24 12.84 9.68
CA ASN A 125 8.88 12.97 9.15
C ASN A 125 7.83 12.11 9.89
N LEU A 126 8.04 11.78 11.17
CA LEU A 126 7.12 10.98 11.98
C LEU A 126 5.67 11.48 11.87
N GLN A 127 5.46 12.79 12.02
CA GLN A 127 4.12 13.39 11.93
C GLN A 127 3.44 13.14 10.57
N PHE A 128 4.20 13.24 9.48
CA PHE A 128 3.69 12.98 8.14
C PHE A 128 3.27 11.51 7.99
N TYR A 129 4.10 10.56 8.43
CA TYR A 129 3.75 9.14 8.36
C TYR A 129 2.59 8.76 9.28
N SER A 130 2.49 9.37 10.46
CA SER A 130 1.34 9.18 11.35
C SER A 130 0.05 9.72 10.74
N ASN A 131 0.10 10.89 10.09
CA ASN A 131 -1.05 11.46 9.38
C ASN A 131 -1.45 10.61 8.17
N LEU A 132 -0.47 10.17 7.38
CA LEU A 132 -0.69 9.28 6.23
C LEU A 132 -1.30 7.95 6.68
N LEU A 133 -0.80 7.34 7.76
CA LEU A 133 -1.36 6.12 8.33
C LEU A 133 -2.84 6.30 8.66
N ARG A 134 -3.16 7.36 9.40
CA ARG A 134 -4.53 7.65 9.82
C ARG A 134 -5.45 7.81 8.62
N LYS A 135 -5.03 8.56 7.59
CA LYS A 135 -5.84 8.78 6.39
C LYS A 135 -6.04 7.51 5.58
N LEU A 136 -5.00 6.68 5.44
CA LEU A 136 -5.14 5.36 4.83
C LEU A 136 -6.08 4.46 5.64
N GLN A 137 -6.02 4.49 6.98
CA GLN A 137 -6.95 3.75 7.83
C GLN A 137 -8.39 4.22 7.66
N GLU A 138 -8.62 5.53 7.53
CA GLU A 138 -9.94 6.11 7.31
C GLU A 138 -10.49 5.72 5.91
N ASP A 139 -9.67 5.83 4.87
CA ASP A 139 -10.07 5.55 3.49
C ASP A 139 -10.19 4.04 3.18
N TYR A 140 -9.49 3.19 3.94
CA TYR A 140 -9.49 1.73 3.80
C TYR A 140 -10.01 1.04 5.07
N LYS A 141 -11.19 1.47 5.53
CA LYS A 141 -11.97 0.79 6.56
C LYS A 141 -13.26 0.23 5.96
N GLY A 142 -13.40 -1.10 5.90
CA GLY A 142 -14.65 -1.76 5.51
C GLY A 142 -14.50 -3.20 5.02
N ASP A 143 -15.63 -3.88 4.86
CA ASP A 143 -15.70 -5.33 4.62
C ASP A 143 -15.10 -5.79 3.28
N GLU A 144 -15.08 -4.91 2.26
CA GLU A 144 -14.54 -5.22 0.93
C GLU A 144 -13.03 -4.97 0.79
N LEU A 145 -12.49 -4.03 1.56
CA LEU A 145 -11.09 -3.60 1.50
C LEU A 145 -10.73 -2.91 2.81
N GLU A 146 -9.78 -3.50 3.53
CA GLU A 146 -9.33 -3.05 4.83
C GLU A 146 -7.80 -2.97 4.88
N LEU A 147 -7.29 -1.89 5.47
CA LEU A 147 -5.87 -1.75 5.76
C LEU A 147 -5.48 -2.59 6.99
N MET A 148 -4.77 -3.68 6.74
CA MET A 148 -4.31 -4.59 7.81
C MET A 148 -3.01 -4.13 8.49
N GLY A 149 -2.20 -3.32 7.82
CA GLY A 149 -0.95 -2.82 8.36
C GLY A 149 -0.18 -1.96 7.37
N ALA A 150 0.78 -1.18 7.87
CA ALA A 150 1.66 -0.36 7.05
C ALA A 150 3.06 -0.26 7.69
N THR A 151 4.07 -0.10 6.85
CA THR A 151 5.47 0.06 7.29
C THR A 151 6.04 1.32 6.67
N PHE A 152 6.48 2.25 7.52
CA PHE A 152 7.04 3.55 7.12
C PHE A 152 8.45 3.81 7.65
N GLY A 153 9.06 2.84 8.33
CA GLY A 153 10.39 3.00 8.92
C GLY A 153 10.46 3.94 10.12
N VAL A 154 9.33 4.32 10.75
CA VAL A 154 9.29 5.27 11.88
C VAL A 154 8.96 4.62 13.24
N LYS A 155 9.08 3.29 13.35
CA LYS A 155 8.67 2.56 14.55
C LYS A 155 9.37 3.04 15.82
N GLU A 156 10.66 3.36 15.73
CA GLU A 156 11.44 3.84 16.88
C GLU A 156 11.01 5.23 17.35
N GLY A 157 10.83 6.16 16.41
CA GLY A 157 10.32 7.49 16.71
C GLY A 157 8.92 7.47 17.30
N LEU A 158 8.05 6.64 16.75
CA LEU A 158 6.70 6.42 17.27
C LEU A 158 6.74 5.84 18.69
N PHE A 159 7.56 4.81 18.92
CA PHE A 159 7.70 4.20 20.25
C PHE A 159 8.14 5.22 21.32
N VAL A 160 9.14 6.06 21.02
CA VAL A 160 9.60 7.09 21.96
C VAL A 160 8.53 8.16 22.20
N TYR A 161 7.75 8.51 21.16
CA TYR A 161 6.66 9.47 21.28
C TYR A 161 5.55 8.94 22.22
N GLU A 162 5.07 7.71 21.98
CA GLU A 162 4.03 7.09 22.80
C GLU A 162 4.51 6.86 24.25
N LEU A 163 5.76 6.41 24.43
CA LEU A 163 6.33 6.20 25.76
C LEU A 163 6.33 7.48 26.62
N ARG A 164 6.53 8.66 26.00
CA ARG A 164 6.43 9.94 26.72
C ARG A 164 5.00 10.23 27.18
N GLY A 165 4.00 9.88 26.35
CA GLY A 165 2.59 9.98 26.70
C GLY A 165 2.25 9.07 27.89
N ASP A 166 2.71 7.82 27.86
CA ASP A 166 2.50 6.85 28.95
C ASP A 166 3.12 7.32 30.27
N VAL A 167 4.30 7.94 30.23
CA VAL A 167 4.93 8.51 31.43
C VAL A 167 4.07 9.64 32.02
N GLN A 168 3.47 10.50 31.20
CA GLN A 168 2.58 11.56 31.69
C GLN A 168 1.33 10.98 32.35
N LEU A 169 0.71 9.97 31.74
CA LEU A 169 -0.43 9.26 32.33
C LEU A 169 -0.05 8.61 33.67
N GLY A 170 1.15 8.04 33.76
CA GLY A 170 1.70 7.51 35.01
C GLY A 170 1.83 8.57 36.11
N VAL A 171 2.33 9.77 35.78
CA VAL A 171 2.41 10.89 36.73
C VAL A 171 1.02 11.32 37.21
N PHE A 172 0.04 11.43 36.30
CA PHE A 172 -1.34 11.73 36.69
C PHE A 172 -1.92 10.68 37.63
N ALA A 173 -1.66 9.40 37.38
CA ALA A 173 -2.10 8.32 38.26
C ALA A 173 -1.50 8.43 39.66
N VAL A 174 -0.20 8.78 39.78
CA VAL A 174 0.45 9.01 41.08
C VAL A 174 -0.19 10.19 41.82
N VAL A 175 -0.46 11.30 41.13
CA VAL A 175 -1.09 12.48 41.73
C VAL A 175 -2.54 12.21 42.17
N LEU A 176 -3.28 11.35 41.47
CA LEU A 176 -4.66 11.00 41.82
C LEU A 176 -4.77 10.10 43.05
N VAL A 177 -3.73 9.34 43.37
CA VAL A 177 -3.70 8.40 44.51
C VAL A 177 -3.06 9.03 45.77
N ALA A 178 -2.25 10.07 45.59
CA ALA A 178 -1.60 10.84 46.66
C ALA A 178 -2.56 11.85 47.31
#